data_AF-A0A7C6UCR5-F1
#
_entry.id   AF-A0A7C6UCR5-F1
#
_cell.length_a   1.000
_cell.length_b   1.000
_cell.length_c   1.000
_cell.angle_alpha   90.00
_cell.angle_beta   90.00
_cell.angle_gamma   90.00
#
_symmetry.space_group_name_H-M   'P 1'
#
loop_
_entity.id
_entity.type
_entity.pdbx_description
1 polymer ?
#
loop_
_entity_poly.entity_id
_entity_poly.type
_entity_poly.pdbx_seq_one_letter_code
_entity_poly.pdbx_strand_id
1 'polypeptide(L)'
;MAKIIFSSWNGQVIDGREKEPQHRPEPVNLNLPDRLDGQTVRAFLGWGGIAIVDPEVNVVQALKVYFEQVQKESCGRCIPCRIGSQVIYRKLDRLVSGKGSAADLQVLQRLGCLVKDCSLCELGQSSPVPLLEALKYFKSDFEAYLGNSLPVSEDLSYYSILTTPCRNGCPAHINICKYIGGIREGRYQDSLAVIREKTPLAGTLGRVCVHPCEENCRRQLVDEPLSIRVLKRFVA
;
A
#
# COMPACT_ATOMS: atom_id res chain seq x y z
N MET A 1 -20.82 12.22 -0.17
CA MET A 1 -20.65 10.79 -0.43
C MET A 1 -20.50 10.57 -1.91
N ALA A 2 -19.29 10.27 -2.34
CA ALA A 2 -19.02 10.06 -3.75
C ALA A 2 -19.61 8.72 -4.23
N LYS A 3 -20.28 8.72 -5.38
CA LYS A 3 -20.92 7.54 -5.95
C LYS A 3 -19.87 6.63 -6.58
N ILE A 4 -19.72 5.42 -6.04
CA ILE A 4 -18.71 4.47 -6.47
C ILE A 4 -19.11 3.87 -7.84
N ILE A 5 -18.14 3.81 -8.75
CA ILE A 5 -18.26 3.13 -10.03
C ILE A 5 -17.92 1.66 -9.87
N PHE A 6 -16.83 1.37 -9.18
CA PHE A 6 -16.38 0.01 -8.92
C PHE A 6 -15.68 -0.06 -7.58
N SER A 7 -15.95 -1.09 -6.80
CA SER A 7 -15.18 -1.41 -5.60
C SER A 7 -15.01 -2.92 -5.48
N SER A 8 -13.82 -3.34 -5.07
CA SER A 8 -13.49 -4.71 -4.66
C SER A 8 -13.13 -4.77 -3.16
N TRP A 9 -13.41 -3.69 -2.44
CA TRP A 9 -12.82 -3.45 -1.13
C TRP A 9 -13.24 -4.50 -0.09
N ASN A 10 -12.27 -5.04 0.65
CA ASN A 10 -12.47 -6.10 1.65
C ASN A 10 -13.23 -7.32 1.10
N GLY A 11 -13.08 -7.63 -0.20
CA GLY A 11 -13.75 -8.76 -0.85
C GLY A 11 -15.23 -8.52 -1.17
N GLN A 12 -15.77 -7.32 -0.91
CA GLN A 12 -17.10 -6.94 -1.34
C GLN A 12 -17.02 -6.27 -2.72
N VAL A 13 -17.57 -6.95 -3.73
CA VAL A 13 -17.57 -6.45 -5.11
C VAL A 13 -18.84 -5.63 -5.33
N ILE A 14 -18.65 -4.36 -5.63
CA ILE A 14 -19.71 -3.42 -5.99
C ILE A 14 -19.40 -2.95 -7.41
N ASP A 15 -20.24 -3.32 -8.38
CA ASP A 15 -20.09 -2.91 -9.77
C ASP A 15 -21.25 -2.01 -10.20
N GLY A 16 -20.93 -0.75 -10.47
CA GLY A 16 -21.83 0.29 -10.96
C GLY A 16 -21.44 0.83 -12.34
N ARG A 17 -20.56 0.13 -13.07
CA ARG A 17 -20.05 0.59 -14.38
C ARG A 17 -21.13 0.75 -15.44
N GLU A 18 -22.12 -0.15 -15.45
CA GLU A 18 -23.25 -0.12 -16.39
C GLU A 18 -24.45 0.69 -15.88
N LYS A 19 -24.37 1.24 -14.66
CA LYS A 19 -25.48 1.98 -14.05
C LYS A 19 -25.34 3.48 -14.31
N GLU A 20 -26.46 4.08 -14.73
CA GLU A 20 -26.68 5.53 -14.73
C GLU A 20 -26.12 6.18 -13.45
N PRO A 21 -25.46 7.35 -13.52
CA PRO A 21 -24.86 8.01 -12.35
C PRO A 21 -25.84 8.20 -11.17
N GLN A 22 -27.14 8.22 -11.43
CA GLN A 22 -28.20 8.35 -10.44
C GLN A 22 -28.42 7.06 -9.62
N HIS A 23 -28.20 5.89 -10.23
CA HIS A 23 -28.46 4.55 -9.67
C HIS A 23 -27.19 3.81 -9.20
N ARG A 24 -26.05 4.51 -9.15
CA ARG A 24 -24.81 3.92 -8.66
C ARG A 24 -24.92 3.62 -7.16
N PRO A 25 -24.51 2.41 -6.73
CA PRO A 25 -24.60 1.98 -5.35
C PRO A 25 -23.78 2.90 -4.43
N GLU A 26 -24.35 3.23 -3.29
CA GLU A 26 -23.62 3.93 -2.23
C GLU A 26 -22.61 2.98 -1.56
N PRO A 27 -21.45 3.49 -1.14
CA PRO A 27 -20.48 2.71 -0.38
C PRO A 27 -21.10 2.15 0.91
N VAL A 28 -21.44 0.87 0.93
CA VAL A 28 -21.71 0.17 2.19
C VAL A 28 -20.36 -0.12 2.86
N ASN A 29 -20.13 0.40 4.06
CA ASN A 29 -18.93 0.19 4.89
C ASN A 29 -17.57 0.70 4.35
N LEU A 30 -17.57 1.53 3.30
CA LEU A 30 -16.37 2.22 2.83
C LEU A 30 -16.32 3.62 3.46
N ASN A 31 -15.79 3.70 4.68
CA ASN A 31 -15.51 4.98 5.37
C ASN A 31 -14.27 5.67 4.76
N LEU A 32 -14.31 5.93 3.45
CA LEU A 32 -13.25 6.61 2.73
C LEU A 32 -13.56 8.12 2.68
N PRO A 33 -12.58 9.00 2.93
CA PRO A 33 -12.81 10.43 2.92
C PRO A 33 -13.09 10.94 1.51
N ASP A 34 -14.18 11.70 1.31
CA ASP A 34 -14.52 12.30 0.01
C ASP A 34 -13.44 13.31 -0.48
N ARG A 35 -12.71 13.94 0.47
CA ARG A 35 -11.63 14.89 0.20
C ARG A 35 -10.38 14.59 1.03
N LEU A 36 -9.22 14.82 0.44
CA LEU A 36 -7.92 14.68 1.08
C LEU A 36 -7.06 15.89 0.70
N ASP A 37 -6.53 16.62 1.68
CA ASP A 37 -5.77 17.88 1.48
C ASP A 37 -6.44 18.88 0.52
N GLY A 38 -7.77 19.00 0.60
CA GLY A 38 -8.55 19.92 -0.23
C GLY A 38 -8.86 19.42 -1.64
N GLN A 39 -8.33 18.28 -2.07
CA GLN A 39 -8.63 17.65 -3.37
C GLN A 39 -9.73 16.59 -3.24
N THR A 40 -10.52 16.39 -4.30
CA THR A 40 -11.54 15.34 -4.36
C THR A 40 -10.91 14.01 -4.72
N VAL A 41 -11.24 12.95 -3.98
CA VAL A 41 -10.62 11.64 -4.23
C VAL A 41 -11.29 10.95 -5.42
N ARG A 42 -10.47 10.59 -6.42
CA ARG A 42 -10.91 9.96 -7.68
C ARG A 42 -10.86 8.42 -7.63
N ALA A 43 -9.88 7.87 -6.93
CA ALA A 43 -9.71 6.44 -6.73
C ALA A 43 -8.92 6.14 -5.45
N PHE A 44 -9.13 4.94 -4.91
CA PHE A 44 -8.43 4.39 -3.76
C PHE A 44 -7.82 3.04 -4.13
N LEU A 45 -6.54 2.87 -3.82
CA LEU A 45 -5.80 1.63 -4.02
C LEU A 45 -5.08 1.27 -2.71
N GLY A 46 -5.26 0.04 -2.23
CA GLY A 46 -4.57 -0.38 -1.02
C GLY A 46 -4.88 -1.80 -0.57
N TRP A 47 -4.72 -2.04 0.73
CA TRP A 47 -4.83 -3.36 1.34
C TRP A 47 -6.20 -4.03 1.14
N GLY A 48 -7.27 -3.23 1.07
CA GLY A 48 -8.62 -3.72 0.83
C GLY A 48 -8.92 -4.03 -0.64
N GLY A 49 -8.09 -3.58 -1.59
CA GLY A 49 -8.33 -3.69 -3.03
C GLY A 49 -8.37 -2.34 -3.74
N ILE A 50 -9.22 -2.24 -4.76
CA ILE A 50 -9.42 -1.02 -5.55
C ILE A 50 -10.86 -0.50 -5.38
N ALA A 51 -11.01 0.82 -5.22
CA ALA A 51 -12.27 1.52 -5.30
C ALA A 51 -12.14 2.74 -6.22
N ILE A 52 -12.99 2.85 -7.23
CA ILE A 52 -12.99 3.90 -8.25
C ILE A 52 -14.26 4.72 -8.11
N VAL A 53 -14.09 6.02 -8.04
CA VAL A 53 -15.17 7.01 -7.86
C VAL A 53 -15.42 7.76 -9.16
N ASP A 54 -14.36 8.09 -9.88
CA ASP A 54 -14.40 8.92 -11.09
C ASP A 54 -14.18 8.07 -12.36
N PRO A 55 -15.06 8.17 -13.38
CA PRO A 55 -14.97 7.36 -14.60
C PRO A 55 -13.78 7.72 -15.50
N GLU A 56 -13.20 8.90 -15.34
CA GLU A 56 -12.06 9.35 -16.13
C GLU A 56 -10.72 8.80 -15.60
N VAL A 57 -10.73 8.04 -14.49
CA VAL A 57 -9.52 7.45 -13.93
C VAL A 57 -9.03 6.31 -14.80
N ASN A 58 -7.85 6.48 -15.39
CA ASN A 58 -7.14 5.38 -16.02
C ASN A 58 -6.53 4.44 -14.95
N VAL A 59 -7.11 3.25 -14.83
CA VAL A 59 -6.72 2.26 -13.81
C VAL A 59 -5.27 1.81 -13.94
N VAL A 60 -4.79 1.59 -15.16
CA VAL A 60 -3.42 1.12 -15.43
C VAL A 60 -2.41 2.19 -15.04
N GLN A 61 -2.69 3.46 -15.36
CA GLN A 61 -1.87 4.59 -14.94
C GLN A 61 -1.90 4.79 -13.42
N ALA A 62 -3.07 4.70 -12.79
CA ALA A 62 -3.21 4.80 -11.34
C ALA A 62 -2.37 3.72 -10.63
N LEU A 63 -2.37 2.48 -11.14
CA LEU A 63 -1.53 1.39 -10.62
C LEU A 63 -0.04 1.67 -10.80
N LYS A 64 0.39 2.23 -11.94
CA LYS A 64 1.80 2.62 -12.14
C LYS A 64 2.25 3.57 -11.03
N VAL A 65 1.50 4.64 -10.78
CA VAL A 65 1.84 5.63 -9.75
C VAL A 65 1.77 5.00 -8.36
N TYR A 66 0.79 4.14 -8.11
CA TYR A 66 0.69 3.38 -6.85
C TYR A 66 1.93 2.53 -6.57
N PHE A 67 2.40 1.74 -7.54
CA PHE A 67 3.61 0.91 -7.36
C PHE A 67 4.90 1.71 -7.24
N GLU A 68 4.95 2.92 -7.81
CA GLU A 68 6.05 3.86 -7.55
C GLU A 68 6.10 4.27 -6.07
N GLN A 69 4.94 4.49 -5.44
CA GLN A 69 4.85 4.84 -4.02
C GLN A 69 5.15 3.64 -3.13
N VAL A 70 4.66 2.44 -3.47
CA VAL A 70 5.02 1.19 -2.78
C VAL A 70 6.53 0.97 -2.77
N GLN A 71 7.22 1.32 -3.87
CA GLN A 71 8.68 1.25 -3.96
C GLN A 71 9.38 2.23 -3.01
N LYS A 72 8.90 3.48 -2.91
CA LYS A 72 9.43 4.48 -1.97
C LYS A 72 9.27 4.06 -0.51
N GLU A 73 8.17 3.37 -0.21
CA GLU A 73 7.83 2.88 1.12
C GLU A 73 8.43 1.50 1.47
N SER A 74 9.03 0.81 0.50
CA SER A 74 9.63 -0.50 0.72
C SER A 74 10.88 -0.40 1.60
N CYS A 75 10.96 -1.21 2.65
CA CYS A 75 12.16 -1.31 3.47
C CYS A 75 13.31 -2.08 2.78
N GLY A 76 13.07 -2.69 1.62
CA GLY A 76 14.08 -3.40 0.83
C GLY A 76 14.50 -4.77 1.36
N ARG A 77 13.91 -5.27 2.46
CA ARG A 77 14.40 -6.49 3.13
C ARG A 77 14.10 -7.79 2.36
N CYS A 78 12.86 -7.99 1.93
CA CYS A 78 12.49 -9.20 1.20
C CYS A 78 12.60 -8.98 -0.32
N ILE A 79 13.26 -9.90 -1.01
CA ILE A 79 13.42 -9.91 -2.47
C ILE A 79 12.07 -9.79 -3.20
N PRO A 80 11.00 -10.56 -2.84
CA PRO A 80 9.70 -10.44 -3.52
C PRO A 80 9.16 -9.01 -3.46
N CYS A 81 9.08 -8.39 -2.27
CA CYS A 81 8.62 -6.99 -2.19
C CYS A 81 9.58 -6.03 -2.89
N ARG A 82 10.89 -6.05 -2.56
CA ARG A 82 11.87 -5.07 -3.08
C ARG A 82 11.98 -5.09 -4.59
N ILE A 83 12.25 -6.26 -5.16
CA ILE A 83 12.51 -6.42 -6.60
C ILE A 83 11.22 -6.68 -7.35
N GLY A 84 10.32 -7.49 -6.80
CA GLY A 84 9.05 -7.83 -7.47
C GLY A 84 8.18 -6.59 -7.71
N SER A 85 8.00 -5.71 -6.71
CA SER A 85 7.22 -4.49 -6.94
C SER A 85 7.92 -3.48 -7.88
N GLN A 86 9.25 -3.54 -8.02
CA GLN A 86 9.99 -2.72 -8.99
C GLN A 86 9.77 -3.23 -10.41
N VAL A 87 9.77 -4.55 -10.60
CA VAL A 87 9.48 -5.16 -11.89
C VAL A 87 8.02 -4.90 -12.28
N ILE A 88 7.08 -5.00 -11.33
CA ILE A 88 5.67 -4.64 -11.57
C ILE A 88 5.56 -3.19 -12.06
N TYR A 89 6.15 -2.23 -11.35
CA TYR A 89 6.19 -0.82 -11.76
C TYR A 89 6.72 -0.67 -13.19
N ARG A 90 7.87 -1.26 -13.51
CA ARG A 90 8.48 -1.18 -14.85
C ARG A 90 7.58 -1.79 -15.94
N LYS A 91 6.84 -2.85 -15.63
CA LYS A 91 5.91 -3.47 -16.58
C LYS A 91 4.68 -2.60 -16.83
N LEU A 92 4.13 -1.98 -15.78
CA LEU A 92 3.06 -1.00 -15.89
C LEU A 92 3.52 0.24 -16.67
N ASP A 93 4.73 0.73 -16.42
CA ASP A 93 5.31 1.85 -17.17
C ASP A 93 5.49 1.55 -18.67
N ARG A 94 5.91 0.32 -19.00
CA ARG A 94 5.98 -0.15 -20.39
C ARG A 94 4.61 -0.23 -21.06
N LEU A 95 3.57 -0.67 -20.34
CA LEU A 95 2.19 -0.69 -20.85
C LEU A 95 1.71 0.73 -21.15
N VAL A 96 1.85 1.64 -20.18
CA VAL A 96 1.44 3.06 -20.34
C VAL A 96 2.20 3.74 -21.48
N SER A 97 3.46 3.37 -21.72
CA SER A 97 4.28 3.89 -22.82
C SER A 97 4.00 3.26 -24.19
N GLY A 98 2.97 2.42 -24.32
CA GLY A 98 2.60 1.74 -25.58
C GLY A 98 3.58 0.63 -26.02
N LYS A 99 4.49 0.18 -25.15
CA LYS A 99 5.48 -0.89 -25.41
C LYS A 99 5.12 -2.21 -24.70
N GLY A 100 3.85 -2.34 -24.31
CA GLY A 100 3.32 -3.48 -23.59
C GLY A 100 3.06 -4.68 -24.51
N SER A 101 3.25 -5.88 -23.96
CA SER A 101 2.97 -7.15 -24.64
C SER A 101 2.03 -8.02 -23.82
N ALA A 102 1.34 -8.98 -24.45
CA ALA A 102 0.48 -9.93 -23.75
C ALA A 102 1.26 -10.76 -22.69
N ALA A 103 2.56 -10.99 -22.93
CA ALA A 103 3.46 -11.63 -21.98
C ALA A 103 3.66 -10.79 -20.71
N ASP A 104 3.62 -9.45 -20.81
CA ASP A 104 3.75 -8.58 -19.65
C ASP A 104 2.56 -8.74 -18.69
N LEU A 105 1.35 -8.99 -19.19
CA LEU A 105 0.17 -9.24 -18.36
C LEU A 105 0.31 -10.55 -17.56
N GLN A 106 0.82 -11.60 -18.18
CA GLN A 106 1.11 -12.87 -17.48
C GLN A 106 2.22 -12.70 -16.42
N VAL A 107 3.21 -11.85 -16.70
CA VAL A 107 4.26 -11.52 -15.74
C VAL A 107 3.70 -10.73 -14.57
N LEU A 108 2.84 -9.73 -14.82
CA LEU A 108 2.18 -8.94 -13.78
C LEU A 108 1.33 -9.81 -12.86
N GLN A 109 0.55 -10.74 -13.42
CA GLN A 109 -0.27 -11.66 -12.63
C GLN A 109 0.60 -12.58 -11.75
N ARG A 110 1.61 -13.23 -12.33
CA ARG A 110 2.51 -14.15 -11.60
C ARG A 110 3.31 -13.43 -10.52
N LEU A 111 3.85 -12.25 -10.83
CA LEU A 111 4.57 -11.43 -9.85
C LEU A 111 3.63 -10.92 -8.76
N GLY A 112 2.40 -10.53 -9.10
CA GLY A 112 1.39 -10.14 -8.13
C GLY A 112 1.16 -11.23 -7.08
N CYS A 113 0.92 -12.48 -7.52
CA CYS A 113 0.78 -13.61 -6.61
C CYS A 113 2.07 -13.88 -5.81
N LEU A 114 3.24 -13.89 -6.46
CA LEU A 114 4.52 -14.12 -5.77
C LEU A 114 4.78 -13.07 -4.67
N VAL A 115 4.52 -11.80 -4.96
CA VAL A 115 4.69 -10.72 -3.99
C VAL A 115 3.69 -10.87 -2.85
N LYS A 116 2.45 -11.27 -3.14
CA LYS A 116 1.39 -11.49 -2.15
C LYS A 116 1.76 -12.61 -1.18
N ASP A 117 2.17 -13.76 -1.72
CA ASP A 117 2.30 -14.99 -0.95
C ASP A 117 3.67 -15.15 -0.29
N CYS A 118 4.72 -14.48 -0.81
CA CYS A 118 6.10 -14.66 -0.33
C CYS A 118 6.71 -13.44 0.38
N SER A 119 6.00 -12.30 0.45
CA SER A 119 6.52 -11.14 1.18
C SER A 119 6.49 -11.36 2.69
N LEU A 120 7.52 -10.86 3.38
CA LEU A 120 7.66 -11.05 4.84
C LEU A 120 6.67 -10.24 5.67
N CYS A 121 6.15 -9.13 5.15
CA CYS A 121 5.27 -8.23 5.91
C CYS A 121 4.06 -7.79 5.08
N GLU A 122 3.07 -7.25 5.77
CA GLU A 122 1.78 -6.87 5.20
C GLU A 122 1.89 -5.82 4.09
N LEU A 123 2.89 -4.93 4.12
CA LEU A 123 3.11 -4.01 3.01
C LEU A 123 3.31 -4.78 1.70
N GLY A 124 4.24 -5.74 1.73
CA GLY A 124 4.51 -6.57 0.57
C GLY A 124 3.32 -7.45 0.22
N GLN A 125 2.69 -8.10 1.20
CA GLN A 125 1.57 -9.02 0.93
C GLN A 125 0.33 -8.31 0.39
N SER A 126 0.02 -7.12 0.88
CA SER A 126 -1.18 -6.36 0.50
C SER A 126 -0.99 -5.46 -0.71
N SER A 127 0.25 -5.02 -1.00
CA SER A 127 0.53 -4.17 -2.17
C SER A 127 0.10 -4.73 -3.53
N PRO A 128 0.18 -6.03 -3.84
CA PRO A 128 -0.30 -6.54 -5.13
C PRO A 128 -1.81 -6.77 -5.18
N VAL A 129 -2.56 -6.60 -4.10
CA VAL A 129 -4.01 -6.86 -4.10
C VAL A 129 -4.75 -5.98 -5.12
N PRO A 130 -4.56 -4.63 -5.16
CA PRO A 130 -5.19 -3.79 -6.18
C PRO A 130 -4.83 -4.19 -7.62
N LEU A 131 -3.59 -4.66 -7.85
CA LEU A 131 -3.16 -5.12 -9.17
C LEU A 131 -3.91 -6.38 -9.61
N LEU A 132 -4.01 -7.37 -8.72
CA LEU A 132 -4.66 -8.64 -9.01
C LEU A 132 -6.16 -8.43 -9.25
N GLU A 133 -6.80 -7.59 -8.44
CA GLU A 133 -8.20 -7.21 -8.62
C GLU A 133 -8.39 -6.44 -9.94
N ALA A 134 -7.49 -5.51 -10.27
CA ALA A 134 -7.56 -4.78 -11.54
C ALA A 134 -7.38 -5.69 -12.76
N LEU A 135 -6.44 -6.63 -12.73
CA LEU A 135 -6.26 -7.62 -13.80
C LEU A 135 -7.49 -8.52 -13.98
N LYS A 136 -8.24 -8.77 -12.91
CA LYS A 136 -9.47 -9.56 -12.93
C LYS A 136 -10.67 -8.77 -13.47
N TYR A 137 -10.88 -7.55 -12.98
CA TYR A 137 -12.10 -6.78 -13.26
C TYR A 137 -11.95 -5.73 -14.37
N PHE A 138 -10.74 -5.27 -14.67
CA PHE A 138 -10.42 -4.24 -15.68
C PHE A 138 -9.54 -4.80 -16.80
N LYS A 139 -9.67 -6.09 -17.10
CA LYS A 139 -8.85 -6.77 -18.12
C LYS A 139 -8.87 -6.06 -19.48
N SER A 140 -10.04 -5.53 -19.88
CA SER A 140 -10.22 -4.73 -21.09
C SER A 140 -9.28 -3.53 -21.17
N ASP A 141 -9.06 -2.85 -20.04
CA ASP A 141 -8.26 -1.63 -19.98
C ASP A 141 -6.78 -1.96 -20.19
N PHE A 142 -6.32 -3.11 -19.68
CA PHE A 142 -4.98 -3.61 -19.92
C PHE A 142 -4.78 -4.07 -21.38
N GLU A 143 -5.80 -4.72 -21.95
CA GLU A 143 -5.77 -5.17 -23.35
C GLU A 143 -5.75 -3.98 -24.32
N ALA A 144 -6.41 -2.87 -23.98
CA ALA A 144 -6.39 -1.64 -24.78
C ALA A 144 -4.99 -1.02 -24.94
N TYR A 145 -4.07 -1.27 -24.01
CA TYR A 145 -2.66 -0.86 -24.10
C TYR A 145 -1.77 -1.81 -24.92
N LEU A 146 -2.28 -2.98 -25.35
CA LEU A 146 -1.52 -3.93 -26.16
C LEU A 146 -1.43 -3.42 -27.60
N GLY A 147 -0.34 -2.71 -27.90
CA GLY A 147 -0.05 -2.18 -29.24
C GLY A 147 -0.55 -0.75 -29.49
N ASN A 148 -1.22 -0.14 -28.52
CA ASN A 148 -1.65 1.27 -28.59
C ASN A 148 -1.14 2.05 -27.37
N SER A 149 -0.87 3.34 -27.57
CA SER A 149 -0.66 4.28 -26.47
C SER A 149 -1.96 5.05 -26.24
N LEU A 150 -2.57 4.89 -25.07
CA LEU A 150 -3.74 5.68 -24.67
C LEU A 150 -3.31 7.04 -24.10
N PRO A 151 -4.16 8.08 -24.18
CA PRO A 151 -3.89 9.36 -23.54
C PRO A 151 -3.70 9.16 -22.04
N VAL A 152 -2.63 9.78 -21.53
CA VAL A 152 -2.18 9.71 -20.15
C VAL A 152 -2.64 10.98 -19.45
N SER A 153 -3.29 10.89 -18.30
CA SER A 153 -3.69 12.10 -17.55
C SER A 153 -2.43 12.73 -16.94
N GLU A 154 -2.16 14.00 -17.25
CA GLU A 154 -0.93 14.69 -16.82
C GLU A 154 -0.94 15.05 -15.32
N ASP A 155 -2.11 15.22 -14.70
CA ASP A 155 -2.27 15.66 -13.30
C ASP A 155 -2.79 14.53 -12.38
N LEU A 156 -2.02 13.44 -12.26
CA LEU A 156 -2.31 12.37 -11.30
C LEU A 156 -1.39 12.48 -10.08
N SER A 157 -1.86 13.21 -9.06
CA SER A 157 -1.27 13.19 -7.73
C SER A 157 -1.73 11.92 -6.99
N TYR A 158 -0.78 11.13 -6.48
CA TYR A 158 -1.10 10.01 -5.58
C TYR A 158 -0.69 10.38 -4.16
N TYR A 159 -1.68 10.46 -3.28
CA TYR A 159 -1.45 10.62 -1.86
C TYR A 159 -1.32 9.25 -1.19
N SER A 160 -0.21 9.01 -0.50
CA SER A 160 0.03 7.76 0.21
C SER A 160 0.07 8.01 1.72
N ILE A 161 -0.67 7.20 2.49
CA ILE A 161 -0.51 7.09 3.94
C ILE A 161 -0.02 5.68 4.21
N LEU A 162 1.29 5.54 4.48
CA LEU A 162 1.84 4.29 4.95
C LEU A 162 2.12 4.32 6.45
N THR A 163 1.13 3.89 7.24
CA THR A 163 1.30 3.83 8.69
C THR A 163 1.06 2.43 9.20
N THR A 164 2.11 1.83 9.76
CA THR A 164 1.98 0.62 10.56
C THR A 164 1.19 0.95 11.83
N PRO A 165 0.23 0.12 12.27
CA PRO A 165 -0.60 0.41 13.44
C PRO A 165 0.20 0.78 14.70
N CYS A 166 1.34 0.13 14.93
CA CYS A 166 2.23 0.45 16.03
C CYS A 166 2.87 1.86 15.93
N ARG A 167 3.23 2.31 14.71
CA ARG A 167 3.71 3.68 14.46
C ARG A 167 2.60 4.71 14.65
N ASN A 168 1.36 4.36 14.28
CA ASN A 168 0.21 5.23 14.53
C ASN A 168 -0.06 5.37 16.03
N GLY A 169 -0.03 4.25 16.75
CA GLY A 169 -0.24 4.22 18.20
C GLY A 169 0.86 4.94 18.97
N CYS A 170 2.09 5.00 18.44
CA CYS A 170 3.18 5.73 19.08
C CYS A 170 2.97 7.25 18.99
N PRO A 171 2.90 7.99 20.12
CA PRO A 171 2.71 9.44 20.09
C PRO A 171 3.84 10.22 19.38
N ALA A 172 5.04 9.63 19.29
CA ALA A 172 6.18 10.21 18.59
C ALA A 172 6.32 9.71 17.14
N HIS A 173 5.40 8.84 16.67
CA HIS A 173 5.40 8.25 15.33
C HIS A 173 6.74 7.63 14.89
N ILE A 174 7.45 7.01 15.84
CA ILE A 174 8.73 6.32 15.61
C ILE A 174 8.49 5.13 14.66
N ASN A 175 9.43 4.89 13.73
CA ASN A 175 9.38 3.72 12.86
C ASN A 175 9.75 2.43 13.62
N ILE A 176 8.75 1.88 14.34
CA ILE A 176 8.92 0.74 15.23
C ILE A 176 9.38 -0.51 14.50
N CYS A 177 8.79 -0.80 13.35
CA CYS A 177 9.16 -1.97 12.55
C CYS A 177 10.63 -1.91 12.10
N LYS A 178 11.15 -0.73 11.74
CA LYS A 178 12.54 -0.57 11.30
C LYS A 178 13.54 -0.86 12.42
N TYR A 179 13.38 -0.29 13.61
CA TYR A 179 14.35 -0.55 14.70
C TYR A 179 14.23 -1.97 15.28
N ILE A 180 13.03 -2.56 15.33
CA ILE A 180 12.86 -3.97 15.75
C ILE A 180 13.54 -4.89 14.74
N GLY A 181 13.41 -4.60 13.43
CA GLY A 181 14.15 -5.31 12.40
C GLY A 181 15.67 -5.24 12.60
N GLY A 182 16.20 -4.05 12.90
CA GLY A 182 17.62 -3.88 13.22
C GLY A 182 18.06 -4.68 14.47
N ILE A 183 17.23 -4.75 15.52
CA ILE A 183 17.51 -5.56 16.72
C ILE A 183 17.62 -7.03 16.35
N ARG A 184 16.66 -7.55 15.59
CA ARG A 184 16.64 -8.95 15.12
C ARG A 184 17.90 -9.31 14.32
N GLU A 185 18.48 -8.34 13.62
CA GLU A 185 19.67 -8.51 12.79
C GLU A 185 20.99 -8.22 13.53
N GLY A 186 20.93 -7.88 14.82
CA GLY A 186 22.11 -7.51 15.61
C GLY A 186 22.66 -6.09 15.31
N ARG A 187 21.94 -5.29 14.52
CA ARG A 187 22.33 -3.91 14.14
C ARG A 187 21.82 -2.89 15.15
N TYR A 188 22.30 -3.01 16.39
CA TYR A 188 21.79 -2.21 17.51
C TYR A 188 22.02 -0.70 17.34
N GLN A 189 23.14 -0.29 16.74
CA GLN A 189 23.43 1.13 16.48
C GLN A 189 22.45 1.73 15.47
N ASP A 190 22.14 1.01 14.38
CA ASP A 190 21.14 1.43 13.39
C ASP A 190 19.75 1.55 14.04
N SER A 191 19.38 0.58 14.89
CA SER A 191 18.13 0.61 15.64
C SER A 191 18.03 1.85 16.54
N LEU A 192 19.10 2.17 17.27
CA LEU A 192 19.15 3.36 18.11
C LEU A 192 19.08 4.65 17.28
N ALA A 193 19.76 4.71 16.13
CA ALA A 193 19.70 5.84 15.21
C ALA A 193 18.26 6.11 14.75
N VAL A 194 17.52 5.07 14.37
CA VAL A 194 16.10 5.16 13.97
C VAL A 194 15.23 5.73 15.11
N ILE A 195 15.47 5.32 16.35
CA ILE A 195 14.75 5.88 17.51
C ILE A 195 15.11 7.35 17.71
N ARG A 196 16.38 7.71 17.54
CA ARG A 196 16.89 9.08 17.70
C ARG A 196 16.43 10.06 16.61
N GLU A 197 15.95 9.57 15.46
CA GLU A 197 15.30 10.41 14.43
C GLU A 197 14.14 11.25 14.99
N LYS A 198 13.45 10.73 16.02
CA LYS A 198 12.29 11.39 16.66
C LYS A 198 12.46 11.62 18.16
N THR A 199 13.37 10.89 18.81
CA THR A 199 13.53 10.94 20.27
C THR A 199 15.00 11.07 20.66
N PRO A 200 15.51 12.30 20.88
CA PRO A 200 16.93 12.53 21.17
C PRO A 200 17.38 11.87 22.50
N LEU A 201 16.50 11.78 23.49
CA LEU A 201 16.75 11.14 24.79
C LEU A 201 16.14 9.74 24.85
N ALA A 202 16.56 8.86 23.94
CA ALA A 202 16.02 7.50 23.81
C ALA A 202 16.00 6.73 25.14
N GLY A 203 17.06 6.84 25.96
CA GLY A 203 17.16 6.13 27.24
C GLY A 203 16.10 6.54 28.26
N THR A 204 15.88 7.86 28.45
CA THR A 204 14.84 8.38 29.35
C THR A 204 13.45 8.09 28.79
N LEU A 205 13.22 8.38 27.51
CA LEU A 205 11.93 8.19 26.83
C LEU A 205 11.56 6.73 26.63
N GLY A 206 12.51 5.79 26.71
CA GLY A 206 12.25 4.36 26.81
C GLY A 206 11.72 3.96 28.18
N ARG A 207 12.23 4.58 29.26
CA ARG A 207 11.84 4.28 30.65
C ARG A 207 10.44 4.81 30.98
N VAL A 208 10.07 6.01 30.54
CA VAL A 208 8.72 6.58 30.76
C VAL A 208 7.68 6.18 29.71
N CYS A 209 8.01 5.26 28.80
CA CYS A 209 7.12 4.88 27.71
C CYS A 209 5.86 4.15 28.20
N VAL A 210 4.69 4.68 27.81
CA VAL A 210 3.34 4.15 28.10
C VAL A 210 2.79 3.20 27.04
N HIS A 211 3.62 2.78 26.08
CA HIS A 211 3.39 1.66 25.13
C HIS A 211 2.02 1.48 24.42
N PRO A 212 1.28 2.54 23.99
CA PRO A 212 0.03 2.38 23.22
C PRO A 212 0.24 1.66 21.87
N CYS A 213 1.49 1.58 21.41
CA CYS A 213 1.85 0.84 20.21
C CYS A 213 1.77 -0.68 20.38
N GLU A 214 1.80 -1.21 21.61
CA GLU A 214 1.68 -2.65 21.90
C GLU A 214 0.21 -3.10 21.75
N GLU A 215 -0.76 -2.30 22.20
CA GLU A 215 -2.20 -2.55 22.02
C GLU A 215 -2.62 -2.54 20.54
N ASN A 216 -1.91 -1.76 19.72
CA ASN A 216 -2.12 -1.70 18.28
C ASN A 216 -1.28 -2.73 17.51
N CYS A 217 -0.54 -3.61 18.18
CA CYS A 217 0.35 -4.55 17.51
C CYS A 217 -0.44 -5.68 16.83
N ARG A 218 -0.43 -5.73 15.50
CA ARG A 218 -1.09 -6.80 14.72
C ARG A 218 -0.58 -8.21 15.02
N ARG A 219 0.56 -8.37 15.69
CA ARG A 219 1.05 -9.70 16.10
C ARG A 219 0.05 -10.42 17.03
N GLN A 220 -0.79 -9.67 17.74
CA GLN A 220 -1.93 -10.19 18.52
C GLN A 220 -2.97 -10.97 17.69
N LEU A 221 -2.98 -10.82 16.35
CA LEU A 221 -3.83 -11.62 15.46
C LEU A 221 -3.30 -13.05 15.26
N VAL A 222 -2.07 -13.33 15.67
CA VAL A 222 -1.41 -14.63 15.56
C VAL A 222 -1.15 -15.22 16.93
N ASP A 223 -0.50 -14.45 17.81
CA ASP A 223 -0.18 -14.82 19.19
C ASP A 223 -0.31 -13.61 20.13
N GLU A 224 0.79 -13.01 20.55
CA GLU A 224 0.83 -11.92 21.53
C GLU A 224 1.54 -10.68 20.97
N PRO A 225 1.19 -9.48 21.45
CA PRO A 225 1.87 -8.26 21.02
C PRO A 225 3.37 -8.30 21.37
N LEU A 226 4.19 -7.74 20.49
CA LEU A 226 5.62 -7.59 20.77
C LEU A 226 5.82 -6.64 21.97
N SER A 227 6.79 -6.94 22.83
CA SER A 227 7.21 -6.04 23.93
C SER A 227 8.03 -4.85 23.41
N ILE A 228 7.41 -4.01 22.57
CA ILE A 228 7.98 -2.85 21.90
C ILE A 228 8.70 -1.92 22.89
N ARG A 229 8.13 -1.69 24.08
CA ARG A 229 8.73 -0.87 25.15
C ARG A 229 10.05 -1.46 25.64
N VAL A 230 10.10 -2.77 25.86
CA VAL A 230 11.30 -3.46 26.34
C VAL A 230 12.37 -3.45 25.25
N LEU A 231 12.00 -3.73 24.01
CA LEU A 231 12.90 -3.64 22.86
C LEU A 231 13.47 -2.23 22.67
N LYS A 232 12.63 -1.19 22.83
CA LYS A 232 13.08 0.21 22.81
C LYS A 232 14.10 0.50 23.92
N ARG A 233 13.85 0.02 25.15
CA ARG A 233 14.78 0.19 26.28
C ARG A 233 16.09 -0.57 26.09
N PHE A 234 16.05 -1.73 25.46
CA PHE A 234 17.22 -2.56 25.22
C PHE A 234 18.27 -1.87 24.33
N VAL A 235 17.84 -1.15 23.29
CA VAL A 235 18.76 -0.45 22.38
C VAL A 235 19.08 1.00 22.78
N ALA A 236 18.40 1.54 23.80
CA ALA A 236 18.44 2.96 24.16
C ALA A 236 19.35 3.28 25.34
#